data_AF-A0AAU4M816-F1
#
_entry.id   AF-A0AAU4M816-F1
#
_cell.length_a   1.000
_cell.length_b   1.000
_cell.length_c   1.000
_cell.angle_alpha   90.00
_cell.angle_beta   90.00
_cell.angle_gamma   90.00
#
_symmetry.space_group_name_H-M   'P 1'
#
loop_
_entity.id
_entity.type
_entity.pdbx_description
1 polymer ?
#
loop_
_entity_poly.entity_id
_entity_poly.type
_entity_poly.pdbx_seq_one_letter_code
_entity_poly.pdbx_strand_id
1 'polypeptide(L)'
;MSEFALRYETWFRLPAVLLGMGPGVSGVTVGAAGVTVRMGWVFRAEIPLSSITSAGSDGGRVGGWGVHGFGGRWLVNGSSRGLVRLRIEPDARAAVLLVPVRLRELRISVEQPQALLAALGRPA
;
A
#
# COMPACT_ATOMS: atom_id res chain seq x y z
N MET A 1 -12.47 10.83 6.52
CA MET A 1 -11.25 10.51 5.76
C MET A 1 -10.22 10.08 6.77
N SER A 2 -9.62 8.90 6.59
CA SER A 2 -8.69 8.31 7.55
C SER A 2 -7.33 8.11 6.91
N GLU A 3 -6.25 8.45 7.62
CA GLU A 3 -4.89 8.32 7.12
C GLU A 3 -4.12 7.27 7.93
N PHE A 4 -3.31 6.49 7.23
CA PHE A 4 -2.52 5.41 7.79
C PHE A 4 -1.08 5.53 7.31
N ALA A 5 -0.15 5.69 8.24
CA ALA A 5 1.28 5.73 7.96
C ALA A 5 1.77 4.36 7.49
N LEU A 6 2.64 4.36 6.47
CA LEU A 6 3.41 3.18 6.13
C LEU A 6 4.36 2.83 7.29
N ARG A 7 4.49 1.54 7.55
CA ARG A 7 5.47 1.02 8.51
C ARG A 7 6.84 0.92 7.88
N TYR A 8 7.88 1.33 8.61
CA TYR A 8 9.28 1.23 8.18
C TYR A 8 10.13 0.46 9.18
N GLU A 9 11.03 -0.40 8.69
CA GLU A 9 12.14 -0.88 9.53
C GLU A 9 13.10 0.25 9.84
N THR A 10 13.69 0.25 11.04
CA THR A 10 14.64 1.28 11.49
C THR A 10 15.80 1.44 10.51
N TRP A 11 16.37 0.33 10.02
CA TRP A 11 17.50 0.35 9.09
C TRP A 11 17.11 0.88 7.70
N PHE A 12 15.87 0.63 7.26
CA PHE A 12 15.39 1.02 5.92
C PHE A 12 14.86 2.45 5.88
N ARG A 13 14.45 3.00 7.03
CA ARG A 13 13.84 4.33 7.12
C ARG A 13 14.71 5.44 6.54
N LEU A 14 15.99 5.51 6.92
CA LEU A 14 16.89 6.57 6.43
C LEU A 14 17.15 6.43 4.91
N PRO A 15 17.50 5.25 4.37
CA PRO A 15 17.56 5.03 2.92
C PRO A 15 16.28 5.46 2.19
N ALA A 16 15.11 5.10 2.72
CA ALA A 16 13.83 5.44 2.10
C ALA A 16 13.61 6.96 2.05
N VAL A 17 13.96 7.70 3.11
CA VAL A 17 13.88 9.17 3.12
C VAL A 17 14.77 9.78 2.04
N LEU A 18 16.03 9.35 1.93
CA LEU A 18 16.98 9.86 0.94
C LEU A 18 16.54 9.62 -0.51
N LEU A 19 15.82 8.52 -0.75
CA LEU A 19 15.26 8.19 -2.06
C LEU A 19 13.88 8.83 -2.31
N GLY A 20 13.40 9.69 -1.40
CA GLY A 20 12.10 10.36 -1.53
C GLY A 20 10.89 9.44 -1.31
N MET A 21 11.08 8.33 -0.59
CA MET A 21 10.06 7.33 -0.22
C MET A 21 9.82 7.28 1.29
N GLY A 22 10.18 8.34 2.03
CA GLY A 22 10.10 8.38 3.49
C GLY A 22 8.67 8.48 4.05
N PRO A 23 8.50 8.36 5.37
CA PRO A 23 7.19 8.39 6.04
C PRO A 23 6.38 9.68 5.81
N GLY A 24 7.03 10.84 5.66
CA GLY A 24 6.34 12.12 5.47
C GLY A 24 5.68 12.31 4.10
N VAL A 25 5.99 11.44 3.13
CA VAL A 25 5.48 11.52 1.74
C VAL A 25 4.80 10.22 1.29
N SER A 26 4.56 9.31 2.24
CA SER A 26 4.08 7.96 1.98
C SER A 26 3.00 7.56 2.97
N GLY A 27 1.99 6.85 2.51
CA GLY A 27 0.85 6.49 3.35
C GLY A 27 -0.34 5.98 2.55
N VAL A 28 -1.39 5.66 3.29
CA VAL A 28 -2.69 5.25 2.76
C VAL A 28 -3.75 6.22 3.28
N THR A 29 -4.54 6.78 2.37
CA THR A 29 -5.67 7.64 2.70
C THR A 29 -6.95 6.93 2.27
N VAL A 30 -7.85 6.69 3.21
CA VAL A 30 -9.18 6.11 2.97
C VAL A 30 -10.21 7.25 2.98
N GLY A 31 -10.77 7.53 1.79
CA GLY A 31 -11.86 8.47 1.59
C GLY A 31 -13.22 7.78 1.57
N ALA A 32 -14.26 8.53 1.20
CA ALA A 32 -15.64 8.00 1.12
C ALA A 32 -15.84 7.02 -0.05
N ALA A 33 -15.17 7.25 -1.18
CA ALA A 33 -15.36 6.47 -2.42
C ALA A 33 -14.12 5.67 -2.85
N GLY A 34 -12.97 5.89 -2.22
CA GLY A 34 -11.72 5.31 -2.69
C GLY A 34 -10.57 5.38 -1.68
N VAL A 35 -9.53 4.63 -2.01
CA VAL A 35 -8.29 4.52 -1.27
C VAL A 35 -7.16 5.07 -2.13
N THR A 36 -6.43 6.04 -1.60
CA THR A 36 -5.20 6.54 -2.23
C THR A 36 -4.01 5.92 -1.52
N VAL A 37 -3.07 5.37 -2.28
CA VAL A 37 -1.82 4.81 -1.76
C VAL A 37 -0.65 5.54 -2.37
N ARG A 38 0.32 5.91 -1.52
CA ARG A 38 1.57 6.55 -1.95
C ARG A 38 2.78 5.94 -1.26
N MET A 39 3.85 5.79 -2.04
CA MET A 39 5.20 5.67 -1.52
C MET A 39 6.07 6.70 -2.25
N GLY A 40 6.09 7.91 -1.70
CA GLY A 40 6.80 9.03 -2.29
C GLY A 40 6.34 9.39 -3.69
N TRP A 41 7.32 9.59 -4.58
CA TRP A 41 7.15 9.74 -6.02
C TRP A 41 7.18 8.40 -6.77
N VAL A 42 7.61 7.32 -6.09
CA VAL A 42 7.88 6.02 -6.72
C VAL A 42 6.61 5.22 -6.99
N PHE A 43 5.63 5.25 -6.09
CA PHE A 43 4.35 4.56 -6.28
C PHE A 43 3.17 5.46 -5.95
N ARG A 44 2.15 5.42 -6.81
CA ARG A 44 0.85 6.04 -6.56
C ARG A 44 -0.27 5.14 -7.09
N ALA A 45 -1.32 4.95 -6.30
CA ALA A 45 -2.54 4.28 -6.77
C ALA A 45 -3.78 5.00 -6.25
N GLU A 46 -4.83 4.99 -7.07
CA GLU A 46 -6.19 5.37 -6.69
C GLU A 46 -7.09 4.16 -6.91
N ILE A 47 -7.66 3.63 -5.83
CA ILE A 47 -8.39 2.37 -5.83
C ILE A 47 -9.83 2.68 -5.40
N PRO A 48 -10.84 2.51 -6.27
CA PRO A 48 -12.24 2.63 -5.87
C PRO A 48 -12.54 1.64 -4.74
N LEU A 49 -13.20 2.07 -3.66
CA LEU A 49 -13.56 1.17 -2.55
C LEU A 49 -14.43 0.00 -3.02
N SER A 50 -15.32 0.26 -3.99
CA SER A 50 -16.16 -0.76 -4.63
C SER A 50 -15.40 -1.83 -5.40
N SER A 51 -14.17 -1.53 -5.85
CA SER A 51 -13.32 -2.49 -6.56
C SER A 51 -12.55 -3.42 -5.60
N ILE A 52 -12.49 -3.10 -4.30
CA ILE A 52 -11.79 -3.94 -3.33
C ILE A 52 -12.69 -5.13 -2.97
N THR A 53 -12.40 -6.28 -3.57
CA THR A 53 -13.18 -7.51 -3.37
C THR A 53 -12.84 -8.23 -2.08
N SER A 54 -11.57 -8.17 -1.65
CA SER A 54 -11.12 -8.70 -0.37
C SER A 54 -10.02 -7.83 0.24
N ALA A 55 -10.03 -7.67 1.56
CA ALA A 55 -8.95 -7.08 2.34
C ALA A 55 -8.69 -7.95 3.57
N GLY A 56 -7.43 -8.15 3.95
CA GLY A 56 -7.09 -8.92 5.14
C GLY A 56 -5.65 -8.74 5.58
N SER A 57 -5.35 -9.21 6.79
CA SER A 57 -3.97 -9.30 7.28
C SER A 57 -3.15 -10.24 6.41
N ASP A 58 -1.87 -9.94 6.26
CA ASP A 58 -0.98 -10.71 5.39
C ASP A 58 0.28 -11.13 6.14
N GLY A 59 0.33 -12.41 6.55
CA GLY A 59 1.50 -13.02 7.16
C GLY A 59 2.56 -13.51 6.17
N GLY A 60 2.36 -13.28 4.86
CA GLY A 60 3.25 -13.81 3.83
C GLY A 60 4.63 -13.17 3.83
N ARG A 61 5.67 -13.94 3.50
CA ARG A 61 7.04 -13.42 3.34
C ARG A 61 7.11 -12.31 2.29
N VAL A 62 8.06 -11.40 2.49
CA VAL A 62 8.42 -10.33 1.54
C VAL A 62 9.81 -10.59 0.98
N GLY A 63 10.00 -10.31 -0.32
CA GLY A 63 11.28 -10.46 -1.01
C GLY A 63 12.16 -9.21 -0.99
N GLY A 64 11.65 -8.09 -0.46
CA GLY A 64 12.34 -6.81 -0.44
C GLY A 64 11.56 -5.70 0.27
N TRP A 65 12.12 -4.50 0.25
CA TRP A 65 11.54 -3.25 0.77
C TRP A 65 11.49 -2.20 -0.34
N GLY A 66 10.45 -1.37 -0.35
CA GLY A 66 10.15 -0.43 -1.43
C GLY A 66 8.95 -0.88 -2.25
N VAL A 67 9.06 -0.78 -3.57
CA VAL A 67 7.97 -1.01 -4.52
C VAL A 67 8.38 -2.13 -5.47
N HIS A 68 7.71 -3.28 -5.38
CA HIS A 68 8.04 -4.49 -6.13
C HIS A 68 6.77 -5.07 -6.73
N GLY A 69 6.77 -5.45 -8.00
CA GLY A 69 5.57 -6.04 -8.57
C GLY A 69 5.77 -6.73 -9.91
N PHE A 70 4.84 -7.66 -10.19
CA PHE A 70 4.78 -8.39 -11.46
C PHE A 70 3.35 -8.83 -11.74
N GLY A 71 2.91 -8.68 -12.99
CA GLY A 71 1.58 -9.12 -13.43
C GLY A 71 0.45 -8.46 -12.64
N GLY A 72 0.56 -7.17 -12.34
CA GLY A 72 -0.44 -6.38 -11.60
C GLY A 72 -0.48 -6.61 -10.09
N ARG A 73 0.36 -7.51 -9.55
CA ARG A 73 0.50 -7.73 -8.11
C ARG A 73 1.67 -6.89 -7.61
N TRP A 74 1.42 -6.07 -6.60
CA TRP A 74 2.39 -5.12 -6.07
C TRP A 74 2.55 -5.26 -4.56
N LEU A 75 3.79 -5.26 -4.12
CA LEU A 75 4.23 -5.10 -2.74
C LEU A 75 4.78 -3.68 -2.60
N VAL A 76 4.16 -2.89 -1.72
CA VAL A 76 4.55 -1.51 -1.40
C VAL A 76 4.79 -1.45 0.10
N ASN A 77 6.05 -1.57 0.52
CA ASN A 77 6.36 -1.77 1.93
C ASN A 77 7.64 -1.06 2.40
N GLY A 78 7.60 -0.49 3.60
CA GLY A 78 8.77 -0.10 4.36
C GLY A 78 9.18 -1.14 5.41
N SER A 79 8.35 -2.15 5.66
CA SER A 79 8.56 -3.19 6.65
C SER A 79 8.05 -4.56 6.17
N SER A 80 8.56 -5.64 6.76
CA SER A 80 8.03 -6.99 6.58
C SER A 80 6.83 -7.28 7.50
N ARG A 81 6.50 -6.35 8.40
CA ARG A 81 5.41 -6.44 9.38
C ARG A 81 4.28 -5.49 9.04
N GLY A 82 3.11 -5.71 9.65
CA GLY A 82 1.95 -4.84 9.47
C GLY A 82 1.39 -4.88 8.05
N LEU A 83 1.58 -5.99 7.34
CA LEU A 83 1.12 -6.14 5.97
C LEU A 83 -0.40 -6.36 5.93
N VAL A 84 -1.04 -5.63 5.02
CA VAL A 84 -2.43 -5.81 4.61
C VAL A 84 -2.43 -6.14 3.12
N ARG A 85 -3.21 -7.15 2.74
CA ARG A 85 -3.41 -7.54 1.35
C ARG A 85 -4.79 -7.11 0.89
N LEU A 86 -4.85 -6.43 -0.26
CA LEU A 86 -6.06 -6.04 -0.96
C LEU A 86 -6.12 -6.79 -2.30
N ARG A 87 -7.27 -7.36 -2.63
CA ARG A 87 -7.61 -7.79 -4.01
C ARG A 87 -8.58 -6.81 -4.63
N ILE A 88 -8.35 -6.53 -5.90
CA ILE A 88 -8.97 -5.42 -6.62
C ILE A 88 -9.51 -5.95 -7.95
N GLU A 89 -10.82 -5.84 -8.14
CA GLU A 89 -11.53 -6.18 -9.39
C GLU A 89 -12.70 -5.18 -9.60
N PRO A 90 -12.77 -4.49 -10.75
CA PRO A 90 -11.80 -4.50 -11.84
C PRO A 90 -10.43 -3.91 -11.44
N ASP A 91 -9.38 -4.30 -12.16
CA ASP A 91 -8.01 -3.79 -11.97
C ASP A 91 -8.01 -2.26 -11.81
N ALA A 92 -7.44 -1.77 -10.71
CA ALA A 92 -7.21 -0.33 -10.53
C ALA A 92 -6.00 0.14 -11.34
N ARG A 93 -5.90 1.46 -11.55
CA ARG A 93 -4.73 2.09 -12.13
C ARG A 93 -3.76 2.50 -11.02
N ALA A 94 -2.48 2.21 -11.24
CA ALA A 94 -1.40 2.73 -10.45
C ALA A 94 -0.31 3.31 -11.36
N ALA A 95 0.65 4.00 -10.77
CA ALA A 95 1.84 4.49 -11.45
C ALA A 95 3.07 4.12 -10.63
N VAL A 96 4.11 3.61 -11.32
CA VAL A 96 5.41 3.29 -10.73
C VAL A 96 6.48 4.05 -11.48
N LEU A 97 7.24 4.90 -10.79
CA LEU A 97 8.20 5.82 -11.41
C LEU A 97 7.54 6.60 -12.57
N LEU A 98 6.30 7.08 -12.35
CA LEU A 98 5.45 7.75 -13.33
C LEU A 98 4.94 6.89 -14.51
N VAL A 99 5.32 5.61 -14.58
CA VAL A 99 4.84 4.68 -15.61
C VAL A 99 3.52 4.05 -15.18
N PRO A 100 2.43 4.15 -15.96
CA PRO A 100 1.15 3.53 -15.63
C PRO A 100 1.24 2.00 -15.59
N VAL A 101 0.66 1.40 -14.56
CA VAL A 101 0.58 -0.06 -14.38
C VAL A 101 -0.81 -0.46 -13.90
N ARG A 102 -1.16 -1.74 -14.09
CA ARG A 102 -2.37 -2.33 -13.51
C ARG A 102 -2.12 -2.74 -12.06
N LEU A 103 -3.18 -2.69 -11.26
CA LEU A 103 -3.17 -3.08 -9.86
C LEU A 103 -4.36 -4.01 -9.58
N ARG A 104 -4.07 -5.31 -9.54
CA ARG A 104 -5.04 -6.38 -9.18
C ARG A 104 -4.91 -6.82 -7.73
N GLU A 105 -3.71 -6.69 -7.17
CA GLU A 105 -3.41 -7.04 -5.79
C GLU A 105 -2.39 -6.06 -5.24
N LEU A 106 -2.67 -5.54 -4.04
CA LEU A 106 -1.76 -4.70 -3.29
C LEU A 106 -1.44 -5.37 -1.94
N ARG A 107 -0.16 -5.56 -1.65
CA ARG A 107 0.35 -5.87 -0.31
C ARG A 107 1.03 -4.62 0.22
N ILE A 108 0.58 -4.11 1.37
CA ILE A 108 1.06 -2.83 1.91
C ILE A 108 1.35 -2.91 3.40
N SER A 109 2.52 -2.41 3.84
CA SER A 109 2.89 -2.40 5.27
C SER A 109 2.45 -1.11 5.94
N VAL A 110 1.54 -1.17 6.90
CA VAL A 110 1.07 -0.01 7.67
C VAL A 110 1.32 -0.18 9.15
N GLU A 111 1.42 0.94 9.87
CA GLU A 111 1.62 0.91 11.33
C GLU A 111 0.41 0.32 12.06
N GLN A 112 -0.80 0.57 11.55
CA GLN A 112 -2.07 0.17 12.18
C GLN A 112 -2.92 -0.69 11.22
N PRO A 113 -2.55 -1.97 10.98
CA PRO A 113 -3.21 -2.81 9.97
C PRO A 113 -4.69 -3.06 10.28
N GLN A 114 -5.03 -3.28 11.54
CA GLN A 114 -6.43 -3.53 11.95
C GLN A 114 -7.30 -2.28 11.81
N ALA A 115 -6.76 -1.10 12.12
CA ALA A 115 -7.48 0.16 11.93
C ALA A 115 -7.71 0.45 10.43
N LEU A 116 -6.74 0.12 9.57
CA LEU A 116 -6.92 0.19 8.12
C LEU A 116 -8.04 -0.74 7.66
N LEU A 117 -8.01 -2.01 8.07
CA LEU A 117 -9.06 -2.99 7.71
C LEU A 117 -10.46 -2.54 8.15
N ALA A 118 -10.58 -2.01 9.36
CA ALA A 118 -11.83 -1.42 9.85
C ALA A 118 -12.29 -0.24 8.98
N ALA A 119 -11.39 0.67 8.60
CA ALA A 119 -11.72 1.81 7.74
C ALA A 119 -12.12 1.40 6.31
N LEU A 120 -11.66 0.24 5.83
CA LEU A 120 -12.09 -0.35 4.56
C LEU A 120 -13.46 -1.05 4.65
N GLY A 121 -14.09 -1.08 5.83
CA GLY A 121 -15.33 -1.84 6.06
C GLY A 121 -15.13 -3.36 6.01
N ARG A 122 -13.90 -3.83 6.24
CA ARG A 122 -13.50 -5.24 6.21
C ARG A 122 -12.85 -5.63 7.54
N PRO A 123 -13.59 -5.55 8.67
CA PRO A 123 -13.05 -6.02 9.94
C PRO A 123 -12.64 -7.50 9.81
N ALA A 124 -11.48 -7.82 10.37
CA ALA A 124 -10.92 -9.18 10.37
C ALA A 124 -11.82 -10.17 11.09
#